data_AF-A0A2N2PUX8-F1
#
_entry.id   AF-A0A2N2PUX8-F1
#
_cell.length_a   1.000
_cell.length_b   1.000
_cell.length_c   1.000
_cell.angle_alpha   90.00
_cell.angle_beta   90.00
_cell.angle_gamma   90.00
#
_symmetry.space_group_name_H-M   'P 1'
#
loop_
_entity.id
_entity.type
_entity.pdbx_description
1 polymer ?
#
loop_
_entity_poly.entity_id
_entity_poly.type
_entity_poly.pdbx_seq_one_letter_code
_entity_poly.pdbx_strand_id
1 'polypeptide(L)'
;MAVNRGWTTSNGERREATEWFNVIAWGNLAEICNQYLRKASKVYVEGRLQTRSWDDPEGQRHSRTELVADEMVILDSRSGSEPEDIDLDEELGFQCQ
;
A
#
# COMPACT_ATOMS: atom_id res chain seq x y z
N MET A 1 0.61 -2.06 -0.87
CA MET A 1 -0.73 -2.65 -1.07
C MET A 1 -0.96 -3.72 -0.02
N ALA A 2 -2.18 -3.88 0.47
CA ALA A 2 -2.57 -4.96 1.36
C ALA A 2 -3.52 -5.91 0.64
N VAL A 3 -3.29 -7.22 0.78
CA VAL A 3 -4.19 -8.28 0.29
C VAL A 3 -4.55 -9.15 1.49
N ASN A 4 -5.85 -9.31 1.75
CA ASN A 4 -6.34 -10.19 2.82
C ASN A 4 -6.79 -11.53 2.22
N ARG A 5 -6.35 -12.62 2.84
CA ARG A 5 -6.80 -13.98 2.54
C ARG A 5 -7.42 -14.60 3.80
N GLY A 6 -8.71 -14.89 3.73
CA GLY A 6 -9.43 -15.66 4.75
C GLY A 6 -9.58 -17.14 4.36
N TRP A 7 -9.37 -18.06 5.31
CA TRP A 7 -9.68 -19.48 5.12
C TRP A 7 -10.20 -20.11 6.41
N THR A 8 -10.98 -21.19 6.27
CA THR A 8 -11.47 -21.98 7.42
C THR A 8 -10.60 -23.22 7.55
N THR A 9 -10.07 -23.44 8.75
CA THR A 9 -9.28 -24.64 9.06
C THR A 9 -10.19 -25.85 9.27
N SER A 10 -9.65 -27.06 9.18
CA SER A 10 -10.40 -28.30 9.38
C SER A 10 -11.07 -28.40 10.76
N ASN A 11 -10.60 -27.62 11.74
CA ASN A 11 -11.14 -27.55 13.09
C ASN A 11 -12.29 -26.53 13.24
N GLY A 12 -12.71 -25.88 12.14
CA GLY A 12 -13.78 -24.89 12.13
C GLY A 12 -13.35 -23.46 12.50
N GLU A 13 -12.08 -23.22 12.82
CA GLU A 13 -11.56 -21.87 13.09
C GLU A 13 -11.39 -21.08 11.78
N ARG A 14 -11.92 -19.85 11.75
CA ARG A 14 -11.62 -18.87 10.70
C ARG A 14 -10.27 -18.22 10.96
N ARG A 15 -9.41 -18.20 9.95
CA ARG A 15 -8.12 -17.51 9.96
C ARG A 15 -8.08 -16.50 8.84
N GLU A 16 -7.44 -15.38 9.11
CA GLU A 16 -7.15 -14.32 8.14
C GLU A 16 -5.65 -14.04 8.13
N ALA A 17 -5.09 -13.85 6.94
CA ALA A 17 -3.73 -13.38 6.75
C ALA A 17 -3.74 -12.13 5.87
N THR A 18 -3.00 -11.11 6.30
CA THR A 18 -2.77 -9.89 5.54
C THR A 18 -1.36 -9.91 4.99
N GLU A 19 -1.25 -9.86 3.67
CA GLU A 19 0.01 -9.80 2.95
C GLU A 19 0.22 -8.39 2.39
N TRP A 20 1.46 -7.90 2.50
CA TRP A 20 1.84 -6.56 2.07
C TRP A 20 2.75 -6.65 0.86
N PHE A 21 2.27 -6.10 -0.26
CA PHE A 21 3.00 -6.09 -1.52
C PHE A 21 3.46 -4.68 -1.87
N ASN A 22 4.71 -4.56 -2.31
CA ASN A 22 5.24 -3.34 -2.90
C ASN A 22 4.91 -3.35 -4.39
N VAL A 23 4.17 -2.34 -4.83
CA VAL A 23 3.79 -2.19 -6.24
C VAL A 23 4.50 -0.97 -6.80
N ILE A 24 5.11 -1.12 -7.97
CA ILE A 24 5.84 -0.08 -8.68
C ILE A 24 5.09 0.24 -9.96
N ALA A 25 4.60 1.47 -10.07
CA ALA A 25 4.00 2.02 -11.28
C ALA A 25 4.94 3.08 -11.87
N TRP A 26 5.06 3.09 -13.20
CA TRP A 26 5.92 4.03 -13.93
C TRP A 26 5.13 4.81 -14.98
N GLY A 27 5.66 5.96 -15.40
CA GLY A 27 5.09 6.78 -16.47
C GLY A 27 3.64 7.20 -16.18
N ASN A 28 2.77 7.08 -17.19
CA ASN A 28 1.37 7.52 -17.10
C ASN A 28 0.59 6.83 -15.97
N LEU A 29 0.89 5.57 -15.65
CA LEU A 29 0.25 4.87 -14.53
C LEU A 29 0.58 5.52 -13.19
N ALA A 30 1.80 6.05 -13.03
CA ALA A 30 2.19 6.75 -11.81
C ALA A 30 1.42 8.07 -11.66
N GLU A 31 1.15 8.77 -12.76
CA GLU A 31 0.33 9.99 -12.75
C GLU A 31 -1.13 9.69 -12.38
N ILE A 32 -1.71 8.63 -12.94
CA ILE A 32 -3.06 8.17 -12.60
C ILE A 32 -3.11 7.73 -11.12
N CYS A 33 -2.10 6.99 -10.65
CA CYS A 33 -1.98 6.63 -9.24
C CYS A 33 -2.03 7.87 -8.34
N ASN A 34 -1.25 8.90 -8.67
CA ASN A 34 -1.16 10.11 -7.86
C ASN A 34 -2.46 10.94 -7.87
N GLN A 35 -3.17 10.98 -9.00
CA GLN A 35 -4.40 11.76 -9.13
C GLN A 35 -5.61 11.09 -8.47
N TYR A 36 -5.71 9.76 -8.54
CA TYR A 36 -6.93 9.04 -8.20
C TYR A 36 -6.81 8.11 -7.00
N LEU A 37 -5.61 7.64 -6.63
CA LEU A 37 -5.46 6.78 -5.46
C LEU A 37 -5.33 7.59 -4.18
N ARG A 38 -6.11 7.19 -3.18
CA ARG A 38 -5.94 7.63 -1.80
C ARG A 38 -5.61 6.43 -0.93
N LYS A 39 -5.26 6.71 0.33
CA LYS A 39 -5.08 5.65 1.33
C LYS A 39 -6.36 4.81 1.38
N ALA A 40 -6.19 3.48 1.37
CA ALA A 40 -7.27 2.49 1.39
C ALA A 40 -8.12 2.37 0.10
N SER A 41 -7.76 3.05 -1.00
CA SER A 41 -8.42 2.82 -2.28
C SER A 41 -8.27 1.37 -2.74
N LYS A 42 -9.37 0.77 -3.17
CA LYS A 42 -9.39 -0.59 -3.72
C LYS A 42 -8.98 -0.56 -5.18
N VAL A 43 -8.01 -1.40 -5.53
CA VAL A 43 -7.47 -1.48 -6.87
C VAL A 43 -7.24 -2.92 -7.29
N TYR A 44 -7.45 -3.18 -8.57
CA TYR A 44 -6.90 -4.33 -9.27
C TYR A 44 -5.61 -3.89 -9.96
N VAL A 45 -4.58 -4.73 -9.88
CA VAL A 45 -3.29 -4.46 -10.51
C VAL A 45 -2.82 -5.74 -11.19
N GLU A 46 -2.46 -5.61 -12.46
CA GLU A 46 -1.81 -6.63 -13.25
C GLU A 46 -0.38 -6.19 -13.59
N GLY A 47 0.53 -7.15 -13.66
CA GLY A 47 1.91 -6.87 -14.03
C GLY A 47 2.83 -8.06 -13.78
N ARG A 48 4.12 -7.78 -13.60
CA ARG A 48 5.15 -8.79 -13.40
C ARG A 48 5.76 -8.73 -12.00
N LEU A 49 6.08 -9.89 -11.45
CA LEU A 49 6.83 -10.00 -10.21
C LEU A 49 8.32 -9.89 -10.51
N GLN A 50 9.00 -8.96 -9.83
CA GLN A 50 10.43 -8.73 -9.99
C GLN A 50 11.12 -8.81 -8.63
N THR A 51 12.09 -9.71 -8.51
CA THR A 51 12.97 -9.79 -7.35
C THR A 51 14.26 -9.06 -7.68
N ARG A 52 14.54 -7.96 -6.99
CA ARG A 52 15.83 -7.27 -7.08
C ARG A 52 16.68 -7.55 -5.86
N SER A 53 17.99 -7.59 -6.07
CA SER A 53 18.98 -7.64 -5.00
C SER A 53 19.89 -6.43 -5.10
N TRP A 54 20.22 -5.84 -3.97
CA TRP A 54 21.21 -4.76 -3.87
C TRP A 54 22.04 -4.96 -2.63
N ASP A 55 23.28 -4.47 -2.67
CA ASP A 55 24.19 -4.50 -1.53
C ASP A 55 24.11 -3.14 -0.83
N ASP A 56 24.04 -3.15 0.49
CA ASP A 56 24.09 -1.93 1.30
C ASP A 56 25.55 -1.44 1.45
N PRO A 57 25.78 -0.20 1.94
CA PRO A 57 27.12 0.32 2.17
C PRO A 57 27.95 -0.47 3.19
N GLU A 58 27.29 -1.30 4.01
CA GLU A 58 27.89 -2.17 5.03
C GLU A 58 28.23 -3.56 4.47
N GLY A 59 27.95 -3.81 3.19
CA GLY A 59 28.27 -5.04 2.47
C GLY A 59 27.24 -6.17 2.62
N GLN A 60 26.07 -5.93 3.21
CA GLN A 60 25.00 -6.92 3.31
C GLN A 60 24.12 -6.90 2.06
N ARG A 61 23.85 -8.09 1.53
CA ARG A 61 23.01 -8.27 0.35
C ARG A 61 21.54 -8.37 0.75
N HIS A 62 20.75 -7.39 0.31
CA HIS A 62 19.31 -7.38 0.48
C HIS A 62 18.62 -7.93 -0.76
N SER A 63 17.47 -8.56 -0.57
CA SER A 63 16.59 -8.97 -1.66
C SER A 63 15.18 -8.49 -1.38
N ARG A 64 14.51 -7.99 -2.42
CA ARG A 64 13.12 -7.55 -2.32
C ARG A 64 12.35 -7.96 -3.56
N THR A 65 11.18 -8.51 -3.31
CA THR A 65 10.21 -8.84 -4.33
C THR A 65 9.21 -7.69 -4.45
N GLU A 66 9.08 -7.17 -5.65
CA GLU A 66 8.24 -6.02 -6.00
C GLU A 66 7.37 -6.40 -7.21
N LEU A 67 6.13 -5.90 -7.26
CA LEU A 67 5.23 -6.07 -8.38
C LEU A 67 5.32 -4.84 -9.29
N VAL A 68 5.82 -5.00 -10.52
CA VAL A 68 5.84 -3.92 -11.51
C VAL A 68 4.53 -3.94 -12.26
N ALA A 69 3.71 -2.92 -12.06
CA ALA A 69 2.39 -2.79 -12.66
C ALA A 69 2.48 -2.44 -14.15
N ASP A 70 1.71 -3.15 -14.97
CA ASP A 70 1.51 -2.89 -16.39
C ASP A 70 0.09 -2.34 -16.66
N GLU A 71 -0.89 -2.81 -15.89
CA GLU A 71 -2.27 -2.31 -15.93
C GLU A 71 -2.84 -2.18 -14.51
N MET A 72 -3.73 -1.20 -14.32
CA MET A 72 -4.46 -1.02 -13.07
C MET A 72 -5.89 -0.60 -13.31
N VAL A 73 -6.80 -1.09 -12.46
CA VAL A 73 -8.21 -0.69 -12.44
C VAL A 73 -8.57 -0.27 -11.03
N ILE A 74 -9.11 0.93 -10.89
CA ILE A 74 -9.61 1.43 -9.60
C ILE A 74 -11.01 0.84 -9.39
N LEU A 75 -11.17 0.13 -8.28
CA LEU A 75 -12.42 -0.55 -7.92
C LEU A 75 -13.23 0.25 -6.89
N ASP A 76 -12.75 1.41 -6.49
CA ASP A 76 -13.44 2.26 -5.54
C ASP A 76 -14.72 2.83 -6.17
N SER A 77 -15.85 2.69 -5.47
CA SER A 77 -17.07 3.37 -5.88
C SER A 77 -16.86 4.86 -5.64
N ARG A 78 -17.24 5.70 -6.61
CA ARG A 78 -17.07 7.17 -6.60
C ARG A 78 -17.88 7.89 -5.50
N SER A 79 -18.18 7.23 -4.38
CA SER A 79 -18.98 7.71 -3.27
C SER A 79 -18.08 8.02 -2.06
N GLY A 80 -17.83 9.30 -1.83
CA GLY A 80 -17.40 9.80 -0.52
C GLY A 80 -15.95 10.24 -0.42
N SER A 81 -15.53 11.21 -1.24
CA SER A 81 -14.42 12.08 -0.87
C SER A 81 -14.96 13.26 -0.06
N GLU A 82 -15.12 13.10 1.25
CA GLU A 82 -14.98 14.23 2.17
C GLU A 82 -13.51 14.28 2.60
N PRO A 83 -12.82 15.42 2.38
CA PRO A 83 -11.47 15.59 2.90
C PRO A 83 -11.57 15.83 4.41
N GLU A 84 -11.16 14.85 5.22
CA GLU A 84 -10.81 15.13 6.61
C GLU A 84 -9.39 15.68 6.63
N ASP A 85 -9.30 17.01 6.52
CA ASP A 85 -8.14 17.77 6.97
C ASP A 85 -8.11 17.67 8.50
N ILE A 86 -7.17 16.90 9.05
CA ILE A 86 -6.91 16.90 10.49
C ILE A 86 -5.59 17.66 10.72
N ASP A 87 -5.72 18.97 10.92
CA ASP A 87 -4.68 19.82 11.49
C ASP A 87 -4.51 19.44 12.98
N LEU A 88 -3.32 18.98 13.36
CA LEU A 88 -2.92 18.79 14.76
C LEU A 88 -1.58 19.50 14.99
N ASP A 89 -1.61 20.82 14.93
CA ASP A 89 -0.58 21.71 15.45
C ASP A 89 -1.04 22.45 16.71
N GLU A 90 -1.41 21.76 17.78
CA GLU A 90 -1.54 22.40 19.10
C GLU A 90 -1.42 21.37 20.24
N GLU A 91 -0.23 21.23 20.83
CA GLU A 91 0.00 20.87 22.25
C GLU A 91 1.49 20.60 22.54
N LEU A 92 2.37 21.57 22.31
CA LEU A 92 3.63 21.65 23.07
C LEU A 92 4.01 23.12 23.28
N GLY A 93 3.40 23.75 24.28
CA GLY A 93 3.76 25.11 24.67
C GLY A 93 3.15 25.58 26.00
N PHE A 94 3.99 25.54 27.05
CA PHE A 94 3.96 26.41 28.24
C PHE A 94 2.94 26.11 29.36
N GLN A 95 3.35 25.23 30.28
CA GLN A 95 3.00 25.41 31.70
C GLN A 95 4.06 26.33 32.35
N CYS A 96 3.66 27.56 32.68
CA CYS A 96 4.40 28.42 33.60
C CYS A 96 3.60 28.46 34.91
N GLN A 97 4.19 27.94 35.99
CA GLN A 97 3.81 28.22 37.38
C GLN A 97 4.92 29.07 37.98
#